data_AF-A0A061JWT3-F1
#
_entry.id   AF-A0A061JWT3-F1
#
_cell.length_a   1.000
_cell.length_b   1.000
_cell.length_c   1.000
_cell.angle_alpha   90.00
_cell.angle_beta   90.00
_cell.angle_gamma   90.00
#
_symmetry.space_group_name_H-M   'P 1'
#
loop_
_entity.id
_entity.type
_entity.pdbx_description
1 polymer ?
#
loop_
_entity_poly.entity_id
_entity_poly.type
_entity_poly.pdbx_seq_one_letter_code
_entity_poly.pdbx_strand_id
1 'polypeptide(L)'
;MNHELAYLRAVFNELERLGEWVGDNRLAKARALKFDETEMAYLERDQIQPLLAALDEISPKAGLVARICLATGARWSEAEGLTARQVRDCRIHYTRTKSSKNRAVPITEDLQTKIKAALPFGDCYKRFGEAVDAIGLDLPAGQLTHVLRHTFASHYMMNGGDILTLQRVLGHASLAMTMKYAHFSPGHLAEVVTLNPLATADVNGVLNGDNDGDSRQG
;
A
#
# COMPACT_ATOMS: atom_id res chain seq x y z
N MET A 1 -6.15 16.18 20.07
CA MET A 1 -7.54 16.66 19.85
C MET A 1 -8.56 15.60 19.41
N ASN A 2 -8.60 15.09 18.16
CA ASN A 2 -9.63 14.10 17.79
C ASN A 2 -9.50 12.75 18.51
N HIS A 3 -8.27 12.32 18.83
CA HIS A 3 -8.05 11.13 19.66
C HIS A 3 -8.59 11.31 21.09
N GLU A 4 -8.46 12.51 21.68
CA GLU A 4 -9.00 12.81 23.01
C GLU A 4 -10.53 12.80 22.98
N LEU A 5 -11.16 13.41 21.95
CA LEU A 5 -12.61 13.35 21.78
C LEU A 5 -13.11 11.90 21.58
N ALA A 6 -12.36 11.06 20.87
CA ALA A 6 -12.67 9.65 20.70
C ALA A 6 -12.55 8.86 22.02
N TYR A 7 -11.49 9.10 22.80
CA TYR A 7 -11.34 8.48 24.13
C TYR A 7 -12.42 8.94 25.10
N LEU A 8 -12.75 10.24 25.12
CA LEU A 8 -13.80 10.79 25.98
C LEU A 8 -15.15 10.16 25.64
N ARG A 9 -15.48 10.03 24.34
CA ARG A 9 -16.70 9.33 23.89
C ARG A 9 -16.73 7.87 24.33
N ALA A 10 -15.62 7.15 24.21
CA ALA A 10 -15.53 5.76 24.63
C ALA A 10 -15.79 5.61 26.13
N VAL A 11 -15.27 6.53 26.96
CA VAL A 11 -15.53 6.55 28.40
C VAL A 11 -17.01 6.79 28.71
N PHE A 12 -17.66 7.78 28.09
CA PHE A 12 -19.08 8.05 28.32
C PHE A 12 -19.99 6.89 27.89
N ASN A 13 -19.67 6.25 26.76
CA ASN A 13 -20.40 5.07 26.30
C ASN A 13 -20.25 3.89 27.26
N GLU A 14 -19.08 3.72 27.88
CA GLU A 14 -18.84 2.64 28.85
C GLU A 14 -19.52 2.90 30.19
N LEU A 15 -19.54 4.16 30.65
CA LEU A 15 -20.27 4.55 31.87
C LEU A 15 -21.79 4.37 31.72
N GLU A 16 -22.34 4.69 30.55
CA GLU A 16 -23.75 4.41 30.22
C GLU A 16 -24.02 2.90 30.20
N ARG A 17 -23.13 2.10 29.59
CA ARG A 17 -23.23 0.63 29.56
C ARG A 17 -23.22 -0.01 30.94
N LEU A 18 -22.43 0.53 31.87
CA LEU A 18 -22.34 0.06 33.26
C LEU A 18 -23.50 0.56 34.14
N GLY A 19 -24.35 1.44 33.63
CA GLY A 19 -25.46 2.05 34.39
C GLY A 19 -25.03 3.13 35.38
N GLU A 20 -23.75 3.52 35.36
CA GLU A 20 -23.14 4.54 36.23
C GLU A 20 -23.40 5.97 35.71
N TRP A 21 -24.07 6.10 34.55
CA TRP A 21 -24.45 7.36 33.95
C TRP A 21 -25.88 7.32 33.41
N VAL A 22 -26.72 8.27 33.85
CA VAL A 22 -28.17 8.32 33.54
C VAL A 22 -28.54 9.62 32.78
N GLY A 23 -27.56 10.40 32.32
CA GLY A 23 -27.78 11.68 31.63
C GLY A 23 -27.57 11.62 30.10
N ASP A 24 -28.17 12.54 29.35
CA ASP A 24 -27.98 12.67 27.89
C ASP A 24 -26.49 12.93 27.56
N ASN A 25 -25.88 12.11 26.70
CA ASN A 25 -24.48 12.26 26.30
C ASN A 25 -24.31 13.50 25.41
N ARG A 26 -24.01 14.65 26.03
CA ARG A 26 -23.81 15.94 25.33
C ARG A 26 -22.65 15.92 24.32
N LEU A 27 -21.72 14.97 24.44
CA LEU A 27 -20.59 14.78 23.51
C LEU A 27 -20.94 13.93 22.28
N ALA A 28 -22.08 13.22 22.30
CA ALA A 28 -22.60 12.55 21.12
C ALA A 28 -22.87 13.56 19.98
N LYS A 29 -23.30 14.78 20.36
CA LYS A 29 -23.57 15.90 19.42
C LYS A 29 -22.33 16.75 19.10
N ALA A 30 -21.20 16.53 19.78
CA ALA A 30 -19.98 17.27 19.50
C ALA A 30 -19.47 16.93 18.10
N ARG A 31 -19.27 17.94 17.24
CA ARG A 31 -18.69 17.70 15.92
C ARG A 31 -17.21 17.34 16.09
N ALA A 32 -16.78 16.26 15.45
CA ALA A 32 -15.36 16.01 15.29
C ALA A 32 -14.75 17.21 14.55
N LEU A 33 -13.61 17.70 15.00
CA LEU A 33 -12.90 18.74 14.28
C LEU A 33 -12.46 18.13 12.96
N LYS A 34 -12.91 18.73 11.84
CA LYS A 34 -12.36 18.42 10.53
C LYS A 34 -10.96 19.01 10.50
N PHE A 35 -9.97 18.17 10.68
CA PHE A 35 -8.62 18.51 10.24
C PHE A 35 -8.60 18.25 8.73
N ASP A 36 -7.96 19.14 7.97
CA ASP A 36 -7.54 18.77 6.63
C ASP A 36 -6.75 17.46 6.73
N GLU A 37 -7.12 16.48 5.92
CA GLU A 37 -6.32 15.27 5.81
C GLU A 37 -4.92 15.73 5.40
N THR A 38 -3.94 15.52 6.27
CA THR A 38 -2.54 15.75 5.92
C THR A 38 -2.27 14.91 4.68
N GLU A 39 -1.92 15.56 3.56
CA GLU A 39 -1.49 14.87 2.35
C GLU A 39 -0.41 13.85 2.75
N MET A 40 -0.63 12.57 2.42
CA MET A 40 0.34 11.54 2.77
C MET A 40 1.62 11.78 1.98
N ALA A 41 2.70 12.06 2.70
CA ALA A 41 4.02 12.05 2.12
C ALA A 41 4.35 10.65 1.58
N TYR A 42 4.67 10.58 0.30
CA TYR A 42 5.29 9.45 -0.37
C TYR A 42 6.50 9.97 -1.16
N LEU A 43 7.45 9.08 -1.49
CA LEU A 43 8.66 9.48 -2.20
C LEU A 43 8.45 9.42 -3.72
N GLU A 44 8.94 10.43 -4.43
CA GLU A 44 9.01 10.43 -5.88
C GLU A 44 10.14 9.55 -6.41
N ARG A 45 10.11 9.19 -7.70
CA ARG A 45 11.06 8.22 -8.30
C ARG A 45 12.51 8.65 -8.17
N ASP A 46 12.76 9.95 -8.30
CA ASP A 46 14.07 10.59 -8.18
C ASP A 46 14.58 10.65 -6.73
N GLN A 47 13.70 10.57 -5.73
CA GLN A 47 14.04 10.53 -4.30
C GLN A 47 14.35 9.11 -3.80
N ILE A 48 13.79 8.07 -4.42
CA ILE A 48 13.94 6.68 -3.97
C ILE A 48 15.40 6.21 -4.04
N GLN A 49 16.09 6.43 -5.18
CA GLN A 49 17.46 5.94 -5.36
C GLN A 49 18.48 6.66 -4.45
N PRO A 50 18.47 8.00 -4.31
CA PRO A 50 19.31 8.70 -3.35
C PRO A 50 19.13 8.19 -1.92
N LEU A 51 17.89 7.96 -1.48
CA LEU A 51 17.62 7.41 -0.16
C LEU A 51 18.22 6.01 0.02
N LEU A 52 18.03 5.13 -0.97
CA LEU A 52 18.58 3.78 -0.91
C LEU A 52 20.11 3.79 -0.90
N ALA A 53 20.74 4.67 -1.68
CA ALA A 53 22.20 4.83 -1.71
C ALA A 53 22.74 5.32 -0.36
N ALA A 54 22.13 6.36 0.22
CA ALA A 54 22.51 6.88 1.54
C ALA A 54 22.34 5.82 2.64
N LEU A 55 21.24 5.05 2.58
CA LEU A 55 21.02 3.93 3.49
C LEU A 55 22.07 2.84 3.36
N ASP A 56 22.46 2.47 2.12
CA ASP A 56 23.47 1.46 1.88
C ASP A 56 24.84 1.87 2.41
N GLU A 57 25.16 3.17 2.33
CA GLU A 57 26.38 3.74 2.87
C GLU A 57 26.39 3.71 4.41
N ILE A 58 25.28 4.08 5.06
CA ILE A 58 25.16 4.13 6.52
C ILE A 58 25.03 2.73 7.13
N SER A 59 24.21 1.88 6.52
CA SER A 59 23.92 0.51 6.96
C SER A 59 23.29 -0.30 5.83
N PRO A 60 24.04 -1.22 5.19
CA PRO A 60 23.50 -2.11 4.15
C PRO A 60 22.27 -2.90 4.60
N LYS A 61 22.18 -3.22 5.90
CA LYS A 61 21.00 -3.86 6.49
C LYS A 61 19.78 -2.94 6.47
N ALA A 62 19.94 -1.66 6.84
CA ALA A 62 18.85 -0.69 6.79
C ALA A 62 18.40 -0.43 5.34
N GLY A 63 19.34 -0.36 4.39
CA GLY A 63 19.04 -0.28 2.96
C GLY A 63 18.23 -1.49 2.46
N LEU A 64 18.55 -2.70 2.93
CA LEU A 64 17.78 -3.90 2.60
C LEU A 64 16.38 -3.89 3.25
N VAL A 65 16.24 -3.43 4.49
CA VAL A 65 14.93 -3.24 5.15
C VAL A 65 14.07 -2.25 4.36
N ALA A 66 14.64 -1.14 3.90
CA ALA A 66 13.92 -0.17 3.07
C ALA A 66 13.47 -0.77 1.73
N ARG A 67 14.31 -1.57 1.07
CA ARG A 67 13.93 -2.31 -0.15
C ARG A 67 12.80 -3.30 0.09
N ILE A 68 12.75 -3.97 1.24
CA ILE A 68 11.62 -4.84 1.60
C ILE A 68 10.34 -4.01 1.70
N CYS A 69 10.37 -2.86 2.39
CA CYS A 69 9.22 -1.96 2.50
C CYS A 69 8.73 -1.49 1.13
N LEU A 70 9.65 -1.04 0.27
CA LEU A 70 9.35 -0.56 -1.09
C LEU A 70 8.90 -1.67 -2.03
N ALA A 71 9.27 -2.94 -1.80
CA ALA A 71 8.86 -4.06 -2.64
C ALA A 71 7.52 -4.68 -2.20
N THR A 72 7.12 -4.52 -0.94
CA THR A 72 6.01 -5.29 -0.35
C THR A 72 4.95 -4.46 0.38
N GLY A 73 5.17 -3.17 0.60
CA GLY A 73 4.29 -2.33 1.40
C GLY A 73 4.27 -2.70 2.90
N ALA A 74 5.29 -3.40 3.37
CA ALA A 74 5.47 -3.70 4.79
C ALA A 74 5.66 -2.42 5.61
N ARG A 75 5.22 -2.44 6.88
CA ARG A 75 5.67 -1.43 7.85
C ARG A 75 7.14 -1.65 8.15
N TRP A 76 7.88 -0.59 8.52
CA TRP A 76 9.30 -0.73 8.87
C TRP A 76 9.53 -1.84 9.91
N SER A 77 8.79 -1.82 11.01
CA SER A 77 8.91 -2.81 12.08
C SER A 77 8.55 -4.24 11.64
N GLU A 78 7.67 -4.41 10.65
CA GLU A 78 7.35 -5.72 10.08
C GLU A 78 8.50 -6.26 9.21
N ALA A 79 9.21 -5.37 8.50
CA ALA A 79 10.34 -5.72 7.65
C ALA A 79 11.62 -5.97 8.47
N GLU A 80 11.92 -5.10 9.42
CA GLU A 80 13.06 -5.22 10.35
C GLU A 80 12.94 -6.44 11.26
N GLY A 81 11.71 -6.74 11.72
CA GLY A 81 11.41 -7.88 12.58
C GLY A 81 11.25 -9.22 11.84
N LEU A 82 11.63 -9.32 10.56
CA LEU A 82 11.51 -10.56 9.81
C LEU A 82 12.39 -11.68 10.39
N THR A 83 11.89 -12.90 10.27
CA THR A 83 12.62 -14.12 10.63
C THR A 83 12.82 -15.01 9.41
N ALA A 84 13.84 -15.88 9.44
CA ALA A 84 14.14 -16.77 8.32
C ALA A 84 12.94 -17.67 7.92
N ARG A 85 12.11 -18.08 8.89
CA ARG A 85 10.90 -18.88 8.64
C ARG A 85 9.84 -18.15 7.81
N GLN A 86 9.80 -16.82 7.88
CA GLN A 86 8.82 -16.00 7.16
C GLN A 86 9.22 -15.74 5.71
N VAL A 87 10.45 -16.07 5.31
CA VAL A 87 11.00 -15.75 3.99
C VAL A 87 11.30 -17.06 3.25
N ARG A 88 10.38 -17.46 2.37
CA ARG A 88 10.44 -18.74 1.63
C ARG A 88 9.58 -18.69 0.39
N ASP A 89 9.82 -19.59 -0.57
CA ASP A 89 9.00 -19.78 -1.77
C ASP A 89 8.77 -18.46 -2.55
N CYS A 90 9.80 -17.60 -2.59
CA CYS A 90 9.80 -16.27 -3.18
C CYS A 90 8.66 -15.39 -2.63
N ARG A 91 8.36 -15.54 -1.33
CA ARG A 91 7.34 -14.80 -0.61
C ARG A 91 7.81 -14.41 0.79
N ILE A 92 7.28 -13.29 1.27
CA ILE A 92 7.38 -12.89 2.68
C ILE A 92 6.03 -13.09 3.34
N HIS A 93 5.99 -13.88 4.42
CA HIS A 93 4.82 -14.18 5.21
C HIS A 93 4.78 -13.29 6.46
N TYR A 94 3.91 -12.28 6.45
CA TYR A 94 3.68 -11.40 7.60
C TYR A 94 2.60 -12.02 8.50
N THR A 95 2.94 -12.26 9.77
CA THR A 95 2.03 -12.86 10.76
C THR A 95 2.04 -12.06 12.06
N ARG A 96 0.93 -12.07 12.80
CA ARG A 96 0.81 -11.44 14.14
C ARG A 96 1.23 -9.96 14.20
N THR A 97 0.90 -9.19 13.18
CA THR A 97 1.09 -7.74 13.22
C THR A 97 -0.04 -7.14 14.06
N LYS A 98 0.25 -6.12 14.88
CA LYS A 98 -0.63 -5.53 15.91
C LYS A 98 -2.00 -4.99 15.41
N SER A 99 -2.34 -5.17 14.13
CA SER A 99 -3.57 -4.68 13.48
C SER A 99 -3.83 -5.28 12.08
N SER A 100 -2.87 -5.93 11.41
CA SER A 100 -3.01 -6.42 10.03
C SER A 100 -3.15 -7.93 9.95
N LYS A 101 -4.06 -8.36 9.06
CA LYS A 101 -4.36 -9.77 8.76
C LYS A 101 -3.09 -10.48 8.28
N ASN A 102 -2.98 -11.78 8.59
CA ASN A 102 -1.92 -12.61 8.03
C ASN A 102 -1.95 -12.52 6.50
N ARG A 103 -0.79 -12.25 5.90
CA ARG A 103 -0.66 -12.06 4.45
C ARG A 103 0.68 -12.57 3.95
N ALA A 104 0.73 -12.95 2.68
CA ALA A 104 1.95 -13.34 2.00
C ALA A 104 2.13 -12.45 0.77
N VAL A 105 3.30 -11.83 0.63
CA VAL A 105 3.61 -10.93 -0.49
C VAL A 105 4.72 -11.56 -1.33
N PRO A 106 4.51 -11.77 -2.64
CA PRO A 106 5.56 -12.23 -3.55
C PRO A 106 6.74 -11.26 -3.63
N ILE A 107 7.94 -11.81 -3.75
CA ILE A 107 9.21 -11.10 -3.93
C ILE A 107 10.05 -11.82 -4.99
N THR A 108 11.10 -11.16 -5.48
CA THR A 108 12.07 -11.80 -6.37
C THR A 108 12.96 -12.77 -5.62
N GLU A 109 13.53 -13.74 -6.33
CA GLU A 109 14.48 -14.70 -5.77
C GLU A 109 15.78 -14.02 -5.28
N ASP A 110 16.25 -13.01 -6.02
CA ASP A 110 17.38 -12.17 -5.62
C ASP A 110 17.12 -11.49 -4.27
N LEU A 111 15.95 -10.86 -4.10
CA LEU A 111 15.58 -10.21 -2.84
C LEU A 111 15.49 -11.25 -1.71
N GLN A 112 14.91 -12.43 -1.97
CA GLN A 112 14.84 -13.50 -0.98
C GLN A 112 16.24 -13.92 -0.50
N THR A 113 17.18 -14.09 -1.42
CA THR A 113 18.56 -14.49 -1.13
C THR A 113 19.26 -13.44 -0.29
N LYS A 114 19.16 -12.16 -0.67
CA LYS A 114 19.71 -11.03 0.08
C LYS A 114 19.14 -10.96 1.51
N ILE A 115 17.83 -11.11 1.67
CA ILE A 115 17.18 -11.12 2.99
C ILE A 115 17.73 -12.27 3.85
N LYS A 116 17.74 -13.50 3.33
CA LYS A 116 18.22 -14.66 4.09
C LYS A 116 19.67 -14.53 4.52
N ALA A 117 20.52 -13.92 3.69
CA ALA A 117 21.93 -13.67 4.02
C ALA A 117 22.12 -12.58 5.09
N ALA A 118 21.21 -11.61 5.18
CA ALA A 118 21.35 -10.46 6.08
C ALA A 118 20.65 -10.62 7.45
N LEU A 119 19.70 -11.55 7.55
CA LEU A 119 18.93 -11.80 8.77
C LEU A 119 19.83 -12.30 9.93
N PRO A 120 19.58 -11.85 11.18
CA PRO A 120 18.60 -10.84 11.61
C PRO A 120 19.08 -9.39 11.35
N PHE A 121 18.14 -8.46 11.15
CA PHE A 121 18.45 -7.07 10.79
C PHE A 121 18.98 -6.22 11.97
N GLY A 122 18.48 -6.43 13.19
CA GLY A 122 18.82 -5.59 14.34
C GLY A 122 18.10 -4.24 14.33
N ASP A 123 18.60 -3.26 15.09
CA ASP A 123 18.02 -1.90 15.16
C ASP A 123 18.49 -1.05 13.96
N CYS A 124 17.71 -1.07 12.89
CA CYS A 124 17.96 -0.32 11.65
C CYS A 124 17.15 0.98 11.58
N TYR A 125 16.10 1.12 12.39
CA TYR A 125 15.19 2.27 12.34
C TYR A 125 15.90 3.61 12.57
N LYS A 126 16.85 3.66 13.51
CA LYS A 126 17.65 4.87 13.75
C LYS A 126 18.43 5.31 12.50
N ARG A 127 19.02 4.35 11.77
CA ARG A 127 19.82 4.60 10.56
C ARG A 127 18.97 5.13 9.42
N PHE A 128 17.68 4.79 9.41
CA PHE A 128 16.75 5.32 8.44
C PHE A 128 16.46 6.81 8.66
N GLY A 129 16.29 7.24 9.93
CA GLY A 129 16.21 8.66 10.25
C GLY A 129 17.47 9.42 9.81
N GLU A 130 18.65 8.90 10.16
CA GLU A 130 19.95 9.49 9.77
C GLU A 130 20.09 9.63 8.24
N ALA A 131 19.65 8.63 7.47
CA ALA A 131 19.69 8.68 6.01
C ALA A 131 18.74 9.73 5.43
N VAL A 132 17.52 9.84 5.96
CA VAL A 132 16.51 10.84 5.55
C VAL A 132 17.03 12.25 5.83
N ASP A 133 17.62 12.48 7.00
CA ASP A 133 18.23 13.76 7.36
C ASP A 133 19.42 14.09 6.45
N ALA A 134 20.26 13.10 6.14
CA ALA A 134 21.46 13.30 5.31
C ALA A 134 21.15 13.74 3.87
N ILE A 135 20.03 13.29 3.30
CA ILE A 135 19.60 13.69 1.95
C ILE A 135 18.62 14.87 1.95
N GLY A 136 18.32 15.44 3.13
CA GLY A 136 17.45 16.61 3.27
C GLY A 136 16.00 16.36 2.85
N LEU A 137 15.48 15.14 3.03
CA LEU A 137 14.07 14.85 2.75
C LEU A 137 13.18 15.45 3.85
N ASP A 138 12.38 16.44 3.49
CA ASP A 138 11.37 17.00 4.38
C ASP A 138 10.16 16.06 4.48
N LEU A 139 10.06 15.34 5.59
CA LEU A 139 8.96 14.44 5.88
C LEU A 139 8.15 14.96 7.08
N PRO A 140 6.81 14.99 7.01
CA PRO A 140 5.99 15.39 8.14
C PRO A 140 6.27 14.53 9.38
N ALA A 141 6.21 15.15 10.55
CA ALA A 141 6.48 14.48 11.82
C ALA A 141 5.63 13.19 11.97
N GLY A 142 6.30 12.08 12.29
CA GLY A 142 5.67 10.77 12.48
C GLY A 142 5.46 9.94 11.20
N GLN A 143 5.70 10.50 10.00
CA GLN A 143 5.53 9.77 8.74
C GLN A 143 6.71 8.86 8.39
N LEU A 144 7.87 9.02 9.04
CA LEU A 144 9.06 8.20 8.77
C LEU A 144 8.73 6.70 8.77
N THR A 145 8.00 6.20 9.78
CA THR A 145 7.60 4.79 9.88
C THR A 145 6.75 4.24 8.73
N HIS A 146 6.11 5.12 7.95
CA HIS A 146 5.10 4.79 6.96
C HIS A 146 5.39 5.32 5.55
N VAL A 147 6.34 6.23 5.39
CA VAL A 147 6.64 6.87 4.10
C VAL A 147 6.92 5.82 3.02
N LEU A 148 7.77 4.81 3.29
CA LEU A 148 8.08 3.75 2.31
C LEU A 148 6.87 2.88 1.93
N ARG A 149 5.96 2.67 2.88
CA ARG A 149 4.71 1.95 2.63
C ARG A 149 3.75 2.78 1.78
N HIS A 150 3.69 4.09 2.04
CA HIS A 150 2.93 5.03 1.20
C HIS A 150 3.54 5.11 -0.20
N THR A 151 4.86 5.20 -0.32
CA THR A 151 5.60 5.11 -1.59
C THR A 151 5.23 3.85 -2.36
N PHE A 152 5.32 2.67 -1.75
CA PHE A 152 4.90 1.44 -2.43
C PHE A 152 3.45 1.52 -2.93
N ALA A 153 2.52 1.95 -2.08
CA ALA A 153 1.11 1.97 -2.40
C ALA A 153 0.76 2.98 -3.51
N SER A 154 1.31 4.20 -3.44
CA SER A 154 1.11 5.24 -4.45
C SER A 154 1.68 4.80 -5.79
N HIS A 155 2.94 4.37 -5.85
CA HIS A 155 3.56 3.91 -7.10
C HIS A 155 2.89 2.66 -7.65
N TYR A 156 2.41 1.73 -6.81
CA TYR A 156 1.64 0.58 -7.27
C TYR A 156 0.37 0.99 -8.01
N MET A 157 -0.39 1.95 -7.46
CA MET A 157 -1.60 2.46 -8.11
C MET A 157 -1.28 3.29 -9.37
N MET A 158 -0.25 4.15 -9.32
CA MET A 158 0.23 4.91 -10.48
C MET A 158 0.61 4.01 -11.66
N ASN A 159 1.17 2.83 -11.37
CA ASN A 159 1.55 1.84 -12.37
C ASN A 159 0.37 0.96 -12.84
N GLY A 160 -0.89 1.33 -12.55
CA GLY A 160 -2.08 0.60 -12.99
C GLY A 160 -2.45 -0.62 -12.13
N GLY A 161 -1.92 -0.70 -10.91
CA GLY A 161 -2.21 -1.79 -9.99
C GLY A 161 -3.68 -1.85 -9.55
N ASP A 162 -4.17 -3.06 -9.25
CA ASP A 162 -5.53 -3.29 -8.77
C ASP A 162 -5.67 -2.93 -7.27
N ILE A 163 -6.68 -2.10 -6.94
CA ILE A 163 -6.92 -1.62 -5.58
C ILE A 163 -7.25 -2.75 -4.59
N LEU A 164 -7.92 -3.81 -5.04
CA LEU A 164 -8.25 -4.96 -4.20
C LEU A 164 -7.00 -5.77 -3.87
N THR A 165 -6.10 -5.94 -4.84
CA THR A 165 -4.79 -6.53 -4.64
C THR A 165 -3.95 -5.70 -3.68
N LEU A 166 -3.93 -4.37 -3.85
CA LEU A 166 -3.23 -3.48 -2.92
C LEU A 166 -3.77 -3.61 -1.48
N GLN A 167 -5.09 -3.67 -1.29
CA GLN A 167 -5.71 -3.89 0.02
C GLN A 167 -5.17 -5.16 0.70
N ARG A 168 -5.07 -6.27 -0.06
CA ARG A 168 -4.56 -7.56 0.43
C ARG A 168 -3.07 -7.48 0.76
N VAL A 169 -2.26 -6.87 -0.11
CA VAL A 169 -0.81 -6.69 0.07
C VAL A 169 -0.50 -5.82 1.29
N LEU A 170 -1.25 -4.76 1.51
CA LEU A 170 -1.11 -3.91 2.69
C LEU A 170 -1.72 -4.54 3.96
N GLY A 171 -2.58 -5.56 3.79
CA GLY A 171 -3.32 -6.21 4.87
C GLY A 171 -4.29 -5.26 5.57
N HIS A 172 -4.95 -4.39 4.80
CA HIS A 172 -5.97 -3.49 5.31
C HIS A 172 -7.26 -4.23 5.63
N ALA A 173 -7.88 -3.89 6.77
CA ALA A 173 -9.09 -4.56 7.24
C ALA A 173 -10.30 -4.29 6.34
N SER A 174 -10.38 -3.07 5.78
CA SER A 174 -11.43 -2.63 4.87
C SER A 174 -10.85 -1.94 3.64
N LEU A 175 -11.61 -1.93 2.54
CA LEU A 175 -11.25 -1.21 1.33
C LEU A 175 -11.16 0.31 1.56
N ALA A 176 -11.99 0.86 2.46
CA ALA A 176 -11.97 2.27 2.83
C ALA A 176 -10.58 2.76 3.27
N MET A 177 -9.80 1.92 3.97
CA MET A 177 -8.41 2.25 4.35
C MET A 177 -7.46 2.33 3.15
N THR A 178 -7.77 1.67 2.04
CA THR A 178 -6.96 1.64 0.81
C THR A 178 -7.43 2.71 -0.18
N MET A 179 -8.69 3.16 -0.11
CA MET A 179 -9.27 4.15 -1.04
C MET A 179 -8.50 5.45 -1.11
N LYS A 180 -7.76 5.81 -0.07
CA LYS A 180 -6.83 6.95 -0.09
C LYS A 180 -5.77 6.91 -1.19
N TYR A 181 -5.47 5.75 -1.78
CA TYR A 181 -4.54 5.64 -2.93
C TYR A 181 -5.26 5.58 -4.28
N ALA A 182 -6.59 5.52 -4.31
CA ALA A 182 -7.35 5.30 -5.54
C ALA A 182 -7.17 6.41 -6.57
N HIS A 183 -6.94 7.66 -6.11
CA HIS A 183 -6.73 8.82 -6.98
C HIS A 183 -5.42 8.75 -7.79
N PHE A 184 -4.48 7.88 -7.40
CA PHE A 184 -3.27 7.62 -8.18
C PHE A 184 -3.50 6.65 -9.35
N SER A 185 -4.65 5.96 -9.40
CA SER A 185 -4.93 5.04 -10.49
C SER A 185 -5.04 5.81 -11.82
N PRO A 186 -4.42 5.33 -12.90
CA PRO A 186 -4.63 5.91 -14.21
C PRO A 186 -6.13 5.90 -14.57
N GLY A 187 -6.59 6.96 -15.22
CA GLY A 187 -8.00 7.08 -15.61
C GLY A 187 -8.35 6.07 -16.70
N HIS A 188 -9.06 4.98 -16.36
CA HIS A 188 -9.46 3.93 -17.31
C HIS A 188 -10.88 4.10 -17.87
N LEU A 189 -11.48 5.30 -17.78
CA LEU A 189 -12.85 5.51 -18.29
C LEU A 189 -12.99 5.19 -19.78
N ALA A 190 -11.93 5.37 -20.58
CA ALA A 190 -11.91 5.00 -21.99
C ALA A 190 -11.98 3.47 -22.21
N GLU A 191 -11.48 2.65 -21.27
CA GLU A 191 -11.49 1.19 -21.37
C GLU A 191 -12.89 0.60 -21.22
N VAL A 192 -13.87 1.36 -20.74
CA VAL A 192 -15.28 0.93 -20.67
C VAL A 192 -15.80 0.56 -22.07
N VAL A 193 -15.31 1.23 -23.11
CA VAL A 193 -15.70 0.94 -24.50
C VAL A 193 -15.14 -0.41 -24.98
N THR A 194 -13.95 -0.81 -24.51
CA THR A 194 -13.28 -2.02 -24.95
C THR A 194 -13.54 -3.24 -24.05
N LEU A 195 -13.92 -3.01 -22.79
CA LEU A 195 -14.16 -4.06 -21.79
C LEU A 195 -15.64 -4.36 -21.52
N ASN A 196 -16.57 -3.65 -22.17
CA ASN A 196 -17.99 -3.97 -22.03
C ASN A 196 -18.37 -5.28 -22.75
N PRO A 197 -19.46 -5.94 -22.36
CA PRO A 197 -19.89 -7.22 -22.94
C PRO A 197 -20.21 -7.19 -24.45
N LEU A 198 -20.36 -6.02 -25.06
CA LEU A 198 -20.66 -5.86 -26.49
C LEU A 198 -19.39 -5.68 -27.35
N ALA A 199 -18.24 -5.38 -26.74
CA ALA A 199 -16.99 -5.13 -27.46
C ALA A 199 -16.44 -6.36 -28.21
N THR A 200 -16.89 -7.57 -27.89
CA THR A 200 -16.50 -8.82 -28.56
C THR A 200 -17.43 -9.22 -29.72
N ALA A 201 -18.51 -8.47 -29.98
CA ALA A 201 -19.55 -8.87 -30.93
C ALA A 201 -19.20 -8.65 -32.41
N ASP A 202 -18.19 -7.83 -32.74
CA ASP A 202 -17.94 -7.36 -34.13
C ASP A 202 -16.72 -8.00 -34.83
N VAL A 203 -16.36 -9.25 -34.53
CA VAL A 203 -15.21 -9.93 -35.19
C VAL A 203 -15.60 -11.04 -36.18
N ASN A 204 -16.89 -11.30 -36.43
CA ASN A 204 -17.32 -12.42 -37.31
C ASN A 204 -18.16 -11.99 -38.54
N GLY A 205 -18.12 -10.73 -38.96
CA GLY A 205 -18.99 -10.20 -40.03
C GLY A 205 -18.39 -10.01 -41.43
N VAL A 206 -17.08 -10.22 -41.66
CA VAL A 206 -16.43 -9.82 -42.94
C VAL A 206 -15.71 -10.97 -43.67
N LEU A 207 -16.11 -12.22 -43.46
CA LEU A 207 -15.65 -13.33 -44.31
C LEU A 207 -16.84 -14.19 -44.72
N ASN A 208 -17.61 -13.74 -45.71
CA ASN A 208 -18.34 -14.57 -46.69
C ASN A 208 -19.11 -13.68 -47.67
N GLY A 209 -18.72 -13.74 -48.95
CA GLY A 209 -19.31 -13.04 -50.10
C GLY A 209 -18.24 -12.22 -50.83
N ASP A 210 -17.70 -12.59 -51.99
CA ASP A 210 -18.17 -13.51 -53.03
C ASP A 210 -16.96 -14.13 -53.73
N ASN A 211 -16.92 -15.45 -53.81
CA ASN A 211 -16.14 -16.16 -54.81
C ASN A 211 -16.94 -17.38 -55.24
N ASP A 212 -17.81 -17.19 -56.21
CA ASP A 212 -18.26 -18.25 -57.12
C ASP A 212 -18.50 -17.62 -58.49
N GLY A 213 -17.64 -17.99 -59.44
CA GLY A 213 -17.84 -17.70 -60.84
C GLY A 213 -18.89 -18.63 -61.43
N ASP A 214 -19.63 -18.14 -62.43
CA ASP A 214 -20.11 -19.02 -63.49
C ASP A 214 -20.06 -18.32 -64.85
N SER A 215 -19.22 -18.94 -65.69
CA SER A 215 -19.20 -19.08 -67.13
C SER A 215 -20.35 -18.54 -68.00
N ARG A 216 -19.90 -18.09 -69.21
CA ARG A 216 -20.42 -18.36 -70.58
C ARG A 216 -21.16 -17.26 -71.35
N GLN A 217 -20.59 -17.05 -72.55
CA GLN A 217 -21.18 -16.77 -73.87
C GLN A 217 -21.35 -15.30 -74.29
N GLY A 218 -20.72 -14.97 -75.43
CA GLY A 218 -20.84 -13.72 -76.19
C GLY A 218 -19.58 -13.38 -76.95
#